data_AF-A0A920NA25-F1
#
_entry.id   AF-A0A920NA25-F1
#
_cell.length_a   1.000
_cell.length_b   1.000
_cell.length_c   1.000
_cell.angle_alpha   90.00
_cell.angle_beta   90.00
_cell.angle_gamma   90.00
#
_symmetry.space_group_name_H-M   'P 1'
#
loop_
_entity.id
_entity.type
_entity.pdbx_description
1 polymer ?
#
loop_
_entity_poly.entity_id
_entity_poly.type
_entity_poly.pdbx_seq_one_letter_code
_entity_poly.pdbx_strand_id
1 'polypeptide(L)' 'MLVLESLDHALNRGADIKAEILGYGVSSDAYHAVQPDNEGLGAAKAINWALQDAGKSLDEVDYINAHGTLPH' A
#
# COMPACT_ATOMS: atom_id res chain seq x y z
N MET A 1 -6.78 -9.34 12.56
CA MET A 1 -5.85 -8.66 13.49
C MET A 1 -4.44 -8.89 12.97
N LEU A 2 -3.65 -7.83 12.79
CA LEU A 2 -2.24 -7.92 12.42
C LEU A 2 -1.39 -7.46 13.61
N VAL A 3 -0.23 -8.07 13.78
CA VAL A 3 0.80 -7.62 14.73
C VAL A 3 1.97 -7.11 13.91
N LEU A 4 2.33 -5.85 14.12
CA LEU A 4 3.46 -5.21 13.45
C LEU A 4 4.55 -4.95 14.48
N GLU A 5 5.79 -5.21 14.10
CA GLU A 5 6.99 -4.95 14.88
C GLU A 5 8.17 -4.70 13.93
N SER A 6 9.30 -4.20 14.43
CA SER A 6 10.49 -4.07 13.60
C SER A 6 11.06 -5.44 13.23
N LEU A 7 11.62 -5.54 12.02
CA LEU A 7 12.21 -6.78 11.53
C LEU A 7 13.31 -7.29 12.49
N ASP A 8 14.18 -6.41 12.98
CA ASP A 8 15.22 -6.78 13.94
C ASP A 8 14.65 -7.37 15.24
N HIS A 9 13.55 -6.80 15.77
CA HIS A 9 12.92 -7.31 16.96
C HIS A 9 12.29 -8.69 16.71
N ALA A 10 11.59 -8.85 15.59
CA ALA A 10 11.00 -10.13 15.16
C ALA A 10 12.06 -11.23 15.02
N LEU A 11 13.17 -10.92 14.35
CA LEU A 11 14.29 -11.84 14.15
C LEU A 11 14.94 -12.24 15.48
N ASN A 12 15.22 -11.26 16.35
CA ASN A 12 15.88 -11.51 17.64
C ASN A 12 15.08 -12.43 18.56
N ARG A 13 13.74 -12.36 18.53
CA ARG A 13 12.88 -13.23 19.34
C ARG A 13 12.45 -14.52 18.64
N GLY A 14 12.90 -14.76 17.40
CA GLY A 14 12.54 -15.93 16.61
C GLY A 14 11.06 -15.97 16.21
N ALA A 15 10.49 -14.81 15.87
CA ALA A 15 9.10 -14.71 15.41
C ALA A 15 8.89 -15.41 14.06
N ASP A 16 7.72 -16.02 13.87
CA ASP A 16 7.27 -16.53 12.57
C ASP A 16 6.77 -15.36 11.70
N ILE A 17 7.66 -14.83 10.85
CA ILE A 17 7.40 -13.67 10.00
C ILE A 17 6.61 -14.11 8.77
N LYS A 18 5.43 -13.51 8.56
CA LYS A 18 4.55 -13.82 7.42
C LYS A 18 4.82 -12.99 6.18
N ALA A 19 5.16 -11.73 6.37
CA ALA A 19 5.47 -10.78 5.32
C ALA A 19 6.19 -9.57 5.92
N GLU A 20 6.83 -8.78 5.06
CA GLU A 20 7.42 -7.50 5.39
C GLU A 20 6.61 -6.38 4.70
N ILE A 21 6.40 -5.27 5.42
CA ILE A 21 5.84 -4.05 4.83
C ILE A 21 7.01 -3.22 4.32
N LEU A 22 7.20 -3.23 3.00
CA LEU A 22 8.34 -2.55 2.38
C LEU A 22 8.11 -1.05 2.21
N GLY A 23 6.87 -0.60 2.01
CA GLY A 23 6.56 0.82 1.91
C GLY A 23 5.07 1.12 2.01
N TYR A 24 4.76 2.41 2.15
CA TYR A 24 3.39 2.88 2.36
C TYR A 24 3.14 4.24 1.67
N GLY A 25 1.92 4.43 1.16
CA GLY A 25 1.51 5.65 0.49
C GLY A 25 0.04 5.94 0.70
N VAL A 26 -0.28 7.19 1.02
CA VAL A 26 -1.66 7.65 1.24
C VAL A 26 -1.86 8.98 0.56
N SER A 27 -2.98 9.11 -0.12
CA SER A 27 -3.44 10.35 -0.72
C SER A 27 -4.93 10.53 -0.44
N SER A 28 -5.45 11.72 -0.76
CA SER A 28 -6.87 12.00 -0.84
C SER A 28 -7.17 12.59 -2.21
N ASP A 29 -8.32 12.23 -2.79
CA ASP A 29 -8.76 12.78 -4.07
C ASP A 29 -9.03 14.28 -4.00
N ALA A 30 -9.40 14.80 -2.81
CA ALA A 30 -9.74 16.21 -2.58
C ALA A 30 -10.74 16.80 -3.60
N TYR A 31 -11.57 15.93 -4.21
CA TYR A 31 -12.48 16.26 -5.30
C TYR A 31 -13.93 16.39 -4.83
N HIS A 32 -14.49 15.36 -4.22
CA HIS A 32 -15.86 15.34 -3.70
C HIS A 32 -15.92 14.59 -2.35
N ALA A 33 -16.94 14.86 -1.54
CA ALA A 33 -17.07 14.26 -0.21
C ALA A 33 -17.30 12.73 -0.19
N VAL A 34 -17.68 12.12 -1.32
CA VAL A 34 -18.11 10.72 -1.41
C VAL A 34 -17.89 10.09 -2.79
N GLN A 35 -17.86 10.90 -3.85
CA GLN A 35 -17.58 10.39 -5.19
C GLN A 35 -16.06 10.34 -5.39
N PRO A 36 -15.53 9.23 -5.93
CA PRO A 36 -14.13 9.17 -6.29
C PRO A 36 -13.83 10.15 -7.42
N ASP A 37 -12.57 10.55 -7.54
CA ASP A 37 -12.09 11.20 -8.76
C ASP A 37 -12.21 10.23 -9.95
N ASN A 38 -12.89 10.65 -11.01
CA ASN A 38 -13.08 9.86 -12.24
C ASN A 38 -11.74 9.52 -12.92
N GLU A 39 -10.71 10.34 -12.74
CA GLU A 39 -9.37 10.10 -13.29
C GLU A 39 -8.48 9.26 -12.35
N GLY A 40 -8.93 8.98 -11.12
CA GLY A 40 -8.21 8.13 -10.17
C GLY A 40 -6.84 8.69 -9.74
N LEU A 41 -6.64 10.01 -9.85
CA LEU A 41 -5.33 10.63 -9.64
C LEU A 41 -4.83 10.49 -8.20
N GLY A 42 -5.74 10.46 -7.22
CA GLY A 42 -5.38 10.16 -5.83
C GLY A 42 -4.80 8.76 -5.71
N ALA A 43 -5.56 7.73 -6.10
CA ALA A 43 -5.09 6.34 -6.06
C ALA A 43 -3.73 6.14 -6.77
N ALA A 44 -3.55 6.74 -7.95
CA ALA A 44 -2.28 6.69 -8.68
C ALA A 44 -1.12 7.34 -7.90
N LYS A 45 -1.35 8.48 -7.21
CA LYS A 45 -0.34 9.12 -6.35
C LYS A 45 0.01 8.24 -5.15
N ALA A 46 -0.97 7.67 -4.47
CA ALA A 46 -0.73 6.79 -3.32
C ALA A 46 0.13 5.57 -3.71
N ILE A 47 -0.17 4.91 -4.83
CA ILE A 47 0.62 3.78 -5.33
C ILE A 47 2.06 4.20 -5.66
N ASN A 48 2.25 5.32 -6.36
CA ASN A 48 3.58 5.81 -6.70
C ASN A 48 4.41 6.16 -5.46
N TRP A 49 3.81 6.79 -4.45
CA TRP A 49 4.50 7.08 -3.19
C TRP A 49 4.86 5.82 -2.41
N ALA A 50 3.99 4.81 -2.38
CA ALA A 50 4.29 3.54 -1.72
C ALA A 50 5.48 2.81 -2.38
N LEU A 51 5.56 2.82 -3.71
CA LEU A 51 6.70 2.25 -4.46
C LEU A 51 8.00 3.02 -4.19
N GLN A 52 7.93 4.36 -4.15
CA GLN A 52 9.08 5.20 -3.83
C GLN A 52 9.58 4.97 -2.41
N ASP A 53 8.69 4.91 -1.43
CA ASP A 53 9.00 4.61 -0.03
C ASP A 53 9.64 3.22 0.12
N ALA A 54 9.13 2.24 -0.63
CA ALA A 54 9.71 0.90 -0.69
C ALA A 54 11.05 0.80 -1.43
N GLY A 55 11.43 1.82 -2.21
CA GLY A 55 12.58 1.75 -3.11
C GLY A 55 12.42 0.67 -4.20
N LYS A 56 11.18 0.42 -4.63
CA LYS A 56 10.81 -0.64 -5.57
C LYS A 56 10.32 -0.08 -6.89
N SER A 57 10.55 -0.81 -7.98
CA SER A 57 9.98 -0.50 -9.28
C SER A 57 8.67 -1.25 -9.51
N LEU A 58 7.86 -0.77 -10.46
CA LEU A 58 6.55 -1.36 -10.76
C LEU A 58 6.65 -2.80 -11.28
N ASP A 59 7.73 -3.13 -11.99
CA ASP A 59 8.00 -4.47 -12.53
C ASP A 59 8.35 -5.51 -11.45
N GLU A 60 8.63 -5.08 -10.22
CA GLU A 60 8.78 -5.97 -9.06
C GLU A 60 7.43 -6.34 -8.40
N VAL A 61 6.30 -5.83 -8.90
CA VAL A 61 4.97 -6.10 -8.35
C VAL A 61 4.28 -7.23 -9.11
N ASP A 62 4.21 -8.41 -8.47
CA ASP A 62 3.56 -9.59 -9.05
C ASP A 62 2.02 -9.59 -8.90
N TYR A 63 1.52 -8.99 -7.83
CA TYR A 63 0.11 -9.08 -7.44
C TYR A 63 -0.41 -7.78 -6.86
N ILE A 64 -1.61 -7.38 -7.28
CA ILE A 64 -2.33 -6.21 -6.79
C ILE A 64 -3.66 -6.67 -6.19
N ASN A 65 -3.83 -6.49 -4.88
CA ASN A 65 -5.13 -6.61 -4.23
C ASN A 65 -5.89 -5.29 -4.36
N ALA A 66 -6.71 -5.15 -5.41
CA ALA A 66 -7.45 -3.92 -5.68
C ALA A 66 -8.60 -3.71 -4.69
N HIS A 67 -8.94 -2.44 -4.41
CA HIS A 67 -10.07 -2.09 -3.53
C HIS A 67 -11.41 -2.67 -4.03
N GLY A 68 -11.64 -2.62 -5.35
CA GLY A 68 -12.66 -3.45 -6.00
C GLY A 68 -14.11 -3.17 -5.59
N THR A 69 -14.50 -1.92 -5.36
CA THR A 69 -15.89 -1.53 -5.13
C THR A 69 -16.57 -1.22 -6.46
N LEU A 70 -17.12 -2.24 -7.13
CA LEU A 70 -17.89 -2.11 -8.38
C LEU A 70 -18.80 -0.87 -8.37
N PRO A 71 -18.60 0.14 -9.24
CA PRO A 71 -19.56 1.20 -9.50
C PRO A 71 -20.16 1.00 -10.90
N HIS A 72 -20.74 -0.17 -11.13
CA HIS A 72 -21.67 -0.42 -12.24
C HIS A 72 -22.93 -1.06 -11.67
#